data_AF-A0A6L4ZP77-F1
#
_entry.id   AF-A0A6L4ZP77-F1
#
_cell.length_a   1.000
_cell.length_b   1.000
_cell.length_c   1.000
_cell.angle_alpha   90.00
_cell.angle_beta   90.00
_cell.angle_gamma   90.00
#
_symmetry.space_group_name_H-M   'P 1'
#
loop_
_entity.id
_entity.type
_entity.pdbx_description
1 polymer ?
#
loop_
_entity_poly.entity_id
_entity_poly.type
_entity_poly.pdbx_seq_one_letter_code
_entity_poly.pdbx_strand_id
1 'polypeptide(L)'
;EAVISELALAIYKARQEAVSGNPDPNKRTFDLNQALIKPHSPIKITAIPILGTNTCKTICEDQLNSICVSGNSFCFTPSEKFTFDRSSGRLTNPHALFVTSNKNKRTMAILITTSGNYFIAELINNTWKTQRELKQLLPKQDNKQTTDVNDIGQLK
;
A
#
# COMPACT_ATOMS: atom_id res chain seq x y z
N GLU A 1 -8.57 -4.44 3.04
CA GLU A 1 -8.75 -3.39 2.01
C GLU A 1 -9.16 -2.08 2.63
N ALA A 2 -10.24 -2.01 3.44
CA ALA A 2 -10.63 -0.81 4.18
C ALA A 2 -9.45 -0.10 4.89
N VAL A 3 -8.62 -0.83 5.66
CA VAL A 3 -7.42 -0.27 6.31
C VAL A 3 -6.44 0.37 5.33
N ILE A 4 -6.17 -0.27 4.19
CA ILE A 4 -5.26 0.27 3.17
C ILE A 4 -5.83 1.56 2.59
N SER A 5 -7.13 1.60 2.33
CA SER A 5 -7.83 2.79 1.85
C SER A 5 -7.80 3.93 2.86
N GLU A 6 -7.99 3.66 4.16
CA GLU A 6 -7.89 4.66 5.24
C GLU A 6 -6.48 5.25 5.33
N LEU A 7 -5.45 4.40 5.35
CA LEU A 7 -4.05 4.84 5.37
C LEU A 7 -3.70 5.65 4.12
N ALA A 8 -4.07 5.17 2.93
CA ALA A 8 -3.83 5.86 1.66
C ALA A 8 -4.52 7.23 1.62
N LEU A 9 -5.75 7.32 2.14
CA LEU A 9 -6.49 8.57 2.24
C LEU A 9 -5.81 9.55 3.22
N ALA A 10 -5.33 9.06 4.37
CA ALA A 10 -4.61 9.88 5.33
C ALA A 10 -3.30 10.43 4.75
N ILE A 11 -2.52 9.59 4.04
CA ILE A 11 -1.31 10.00 3.32
C ILE A 11 -1.66 11.08 2.27
N TYR A 12 -2.69 10.84 1.47
CA TYR A 12 -3.15 11.77 0.45
C TYR A 12 -3.55 13.12 1.04
N LYS A 13 -4.36 13.13 2.13
CA LYS A 13 -4.80 14.35 2.80
C LYS A 13 -3.61 15.16 3.33
N ALA A 14 -2.69 14.53 4.05
CA ALA A 14 -1.49 15.21 4.55
C ALA A 14 -0.66 15.83 3.42
N ARG A 15 -0.52 15.13 2.29
CA ARG A 15 0.16 15.65 1.11
C ARG A 15 -0.61 16.80 0.46
N GLN A 16 -1.94 16.74 0.36
CA GLN A 16 -2.75 17.83 -0.20
C GLN A 16 -2.62 19.11 0.62
N GLU A 17 -2.66 19.00 1.95
CA GLU A 17 -2.38 20.13 2.85
C GLU A 17 -1.00 20.74 2.56
N ALA A 18 0.00 19.90 2.30
CA ALA A 18 1.33 20.38 1.95
C ALA A 18 1.39 21.09 0.59
N VAL A 19 0.80 20.50 -0.46
CA VAL A 19 0.74 21.08 -1.80
C VAL A 19 -0.05 22.39 -1.81
N SER A 20 -1.11 22.50 -1.00
CA SER A 20 -1.87 23.74 -0.82
C SER A 20 -1.08 24.87 -0.12
N GLY A 21 0.10 24.56 0.40
CA GLY A 21 0.94 25.53 1.09
C GLY A 21 0.51 25.79 2.54
N ASN A 22 -0.25 24.89 3.17
CA ASN A 22 -0.68 25.03 4.56
C ASN A 22 0.53 25.23 5.50
N PRO A 23 0.58 26.31 6.30
CA PRO A 23 1.71 26.55 7.19
C PRO A 23 1.78 25.58 8.38
N ASP A 24 0.66 24.99 8.80
CA ASP A 24 0.62 24.08 9.95
C ASP A 24 1.31 22.75 9.61
N PRO A 25 2.45 22.41 10.26
CA PRO A 25 3.13 21.15 10.02
C PRO A 25 2.26 19.94 10.36
N ASN A 26 1.40 20.03 11.39
CA ASN A 26 0.61 18.88 11.84
C ASN A 26 -0.42 18.44 10.80
N LYS A 27 -0.98 19.40 10.03
CA LYS A 27 -1.90 19.09 8.92
C LYS A 27 -1.18 18.43 7.75
N ARG A 28 0.12 18.70 7.59
CA ARG A 28 1.00 18.14 6.56
C ARG A 28 1.68 16.84 6.98
N THR A 29 1.41 16.36 8.19
CA THR A 29 2.01 15.15 8.75
C THR A 29 1.04 13.99 8.64
N PHE A 30 1.53 12.89 8.09
CA PHE A 30 0.92 11.59 8.33
C PHE A 30 1.36 11.08 9.70
N ASP A 31 0.41 10.63 10.52
CA ASP A 31 0.65 10.00 11.82
C ASP A 31 -0.23 8.75 11.92
N LEU A 32 0.39 7.57 12.02
CA LEU A 32 -0.31 6.29 12.03
C LEU A 32 -1.36 6.21 13.15
N ASN A 33 -1.10 6.84 14.30
CA ASN A 33 -2.02 6.84 15.45
C ASN A 33 -3.30 7.65 15.20
N GLN A 34 -3.28 8.52 14.18
CA GLN A 34 -4.42 9.35 13.78
C GLN A 34 -5.00 8.95 12.42
N ALA A 35 -4.33 8.05 11.69
CA ALA A 35 -4.69 7.71 10.33
C ALA A 35 -5.91 6.77 10.22
N LEU A 36 -6.21 6.01 11.27
CA LEU A 36 -7.33 5.07 11.29
C LEU A 36 -8.55 5.67 11.96
N ILE A 37 -9.72 5.50 11.34
CA ILE A 37 -10.99 6.02 11.87
C ILE A 37 -11.45 5.20 13.07
N LYS A 38 -11.09 3.91 13.10
CA LYS A 38 -11.41 2.98 14.19
C LYS A 38 -10.33 1.91 14.34
N PRO A 39 -10.25 1.23 15.49
CA PRO A 39 -9.42 0.05 15.63
C PRO A 39 -9.88 -1.05 14.66
N HIS A 40 -8.93 -1.67 13.96
CA HIS A 40 -9.19 -2.77 13.03
C HIS A 40 -8.56 -4.06 13.59
N SER A 41 -9.21 -4.73 14.53
CA SER A 41 -8.75 -6.06 14.98
C SER A 41 -9.19 -7.14 14.00
N PRO A 42 -8.35 -8.14 13.62
CA PRO A 42 -6.99 -8.44 14.08
C PRO A 42 -5.90 -7.95 13.09
N ILE A 43 -5.99 -6.71 12.62
CA ILE A 43 -5.03 -6.12 11.68
C ILE A 43 -3.92 -5.42 12.46
N LYS A 44 -2.67 -5.77 12.16
CA LYS A 44 -1.47 -5.09 12.66
C LYS A 44 -0.92 -4.18 11.58
N ILE A 45 -0.53 -2.96 11.95
CA ILE A 45 0.13 -2.00 11.07
C ILE A 45 1.46 -1.61 11.70
N THR A 46 2.51 -1.50 10.90
CA THR A 46 3.84 -1.11 11.40
C THR A 46 4.66 -0.45 10.28
N ALA A 47 5.62 0.39 10.64
CA ALA A 47 6.63 0.90 9.71
C ALA A 47 7.88 0.02 9.62
N ILE A 48 7.96 -1.03 10.43
CA ILE A 48 9.09 -1.97 10.45
C ILE A 48 8.88 -3.04 9.37
N PRO A 49 9.88 -3.33 8.53
CA PRO A 49 9.76 -4.35 7.51
C PRO A 49 9.40 -5.71 8.10
N ILE A 50 8.38 -6.32 7.50
CA ILE A 50 8.14 -7.74 7.68
C ILE A 50 9.02 -8.46 6.67
N LEU A 51 9.96 -9.26 7.17
CA LEU A 51 10.93 -9.99 6.35
C LEU A 51 10.18 -10.91 5.37
N GLY A 52 10.30 -10.62 4.08
CA GLY A 52 10.00 -11.53 2.98
C GLY A 52 11.32 -11.90 2.30
N THR A 53 11.48 -13.17 1.94
CA THR A 53 12.69 -13.62 1.23
C THR A 53 12.63 -13.18 -0.21
N ASN A 54 13.30 -12.08 -0.54
CA ASN A 54 13.77 -11.87 -1.91
C ASN A 54 15.09 -11.10 -1.86
N THR A 55 16.10 -11.61 -2.57
CA THR A 55 17.44 -11.04 -2.59
C THR A 55 17.45 -9.78 -3.46
N CYS A 56 17.47 -8.60 -2.85
CA CYS A 56 17.73 -7.36 -3.56
C CYS A 56 19.19 -7.37 -4.03
N LYS A 57 19.44 -6.94 -5.28
CA LYS A 57 20.81 -6.70 -5.77
C LYS A 57 21.46 -5.43 -5.22
N THR A 58 20.67 -4.56 -4.58
CA THR A 58 21.09 -3.19 -4.22
C THR A 58 21.06 -2.99 -2.71
N ILE A 59 22.15 -2.45 -2.17
CA ILE A 59 22.30 -2.01 -0.78
C ILE A 59 21.74 -0.58 -0.70
N CYS A 60 20.84 -0.32 0.24
CA CYS A 60 20.38 1.05 0.51
C CYS A 60 21.47 1.84 1.23
N GLU A 61 21.47 3.17 1.09
CA GLU A 61 22.34 4.05 1.88
C GLU A 61 22.16 3.79 3.39
N ASP A 62 23.17 4.16 4.18
CA ASP A 62 23.17 3.99 5.63
C ASP A 62 21.86 4.55 6.23
N GLN A 63 21.27 3.80 7.17
CA GLN A 63 20.02 4.14 7.91
C GLN A 63 18.70 3.91 7.15
N LEU A 64 18.73 3.52 5.86
CA LEU A 64 17.53 3.11 5.14
C LEU A 64 17.32 1.59 5.20
N ASN A 65 16.08 1.18 5.44
CA ASN A 65 15.67 -0.21 5.25
C ASN A 65 15.39 -0.48 3.77
N SER A 66 15.49 -1.75 3.37
CA SER A 66 15.15 -2.20 2.02
C SER A 66 14.02 -3.23 2.05
N ILE A 67 13.17 -3.17 1.04
CA ILE A 67 12.33 -4.30 0.63
C ILE A 67 12.42 -4.48 -0.88
N CYS A 68 12.29 -5.72 -1.34
CA CYS A 68 12.43 -6.04 -2.75
C CYS A 68 11.05 -6.28 -3.35
N VAL A 69 10.53 -5.29 -4.07
CA VAL A 69 9.22 -5.39 -4.73
C VAL A 69 9.43 -5.66 -6.21
N SER A 70 8.92 -6.80 -6.68
CA SER A 70 9.00 -7.16 -8.10
C SER A 70 10.45 -7.18 -8.62
N GLY A 71 11.40 -7.61 -7.78
CA GLY A 71 12.83 -7.65 -8.09
C GLY A 71 13.57 -6.30 -7.98
N ASN A 72 12.87 -5.21 -7.66
CA ASN A 72 13.47 -3.89 -7.48
C ASN A 72 13.57 -3.53 -6.00
N SER A 73 14.71 -2.96 -5.59
CA SER A 73 14.88 -2.47 -4.22
C SER A 73 14.07 -1.20 -4.02
N PHE A 74 13.29 -1.16 -2.95
CA PHE A 74 12.66 0.04 -2.42
C PHE A 74 13.31 0.36 -1.07
N CYS A 75 14.15 1.39 -1.05
CA CYS A 75 14.75 1.92 0.17
C CYS A 75 13.74 2.82 0.88
N PHE A 76 13.69 2.79 2.21
CA PHE A 76 12.76 3.59 2.99
C PHE A 76 13.22 3.82 4.43
N THR A 77 12.75 4.91 5.03
CA THR A 77 12.90 5.19 6.46
C THR A 77 11.75 4.55 7.24
N PRO A 78 12.02 3.69 8.24
CA PRO A 78 10.98 3.11 9.08
C PRO A 78 10.43 4.19 10.03
N SER A 79 9.28 4.78 9.70
CA SER A 79 8.61 5.73 10.59
C SER A 79 7.10 5.63 10.47
N GLU A 80 6.43 5.65 11.62
CA GLU A 80 4.97 5.72 11.73
C GLU A 80 4.45 7.17 11.59
N LYS A 81 5.37 8.13 11.51
CA LYS A 81 5.08 9.56 11.38
C LYS A 81 6.03 10.24 10.42
N PHE A 82 5.51 10.96 9.43
CA PHE A 82 6.32 11.68 8.45
C PHE A 82 5.60 12.91 7.92
N THR A 83 6.37 13.95 7.60
CA THR A 83 5.84 15.28 7.25
C THR A 83 6.19 15.62 5.82
N PHE A 84 5.18 16.03 5.05
CA PHE A 84 5.36 16.50 3.69
C PHE A 84 5.85 17.96 3.67
N ASP A 85 6.85 18.24 2.82
CA ASP A 85 7.39 19.57 2.61
C ASP A 85 6.33 20.51 2.04
N ARG A 86 6.24 21.69 2.66
CA ARG A 86 5.29 22.74 2.28
C ARG A 86 5.50 23.14 0.82
N SER A 87 4.40 23.36 0.11
CA SER A 87 4.31 23.77 -1.29
C SER A 87 4.78 22.72 -2.32
N SER A 88 5.61 21.75 -1.95
CA SER A 88 6.07 20.70 -2.87
C SER A 88 5.31 19.38 -2.69
N GLY A 89 4.82 19.09 -1.48
CA GLY A 89 4.23 17.80 -1.14
C GLY A 89 5.22 16.64 -1.25
N ARG A 90 6.52 16.93 -1.19
CA ARG A 90 7.62 15.96 -1.21
C ARG A 90 7.95 15.50 0.20
N LEU A 91 8.69 14.40 0.29
CA LEU A 91 9.27 13.89 1.54
C LEU A 91 10.78 13.92 1.40
N THR A 92 11.48 14.13 2.52
CA THR A 92 12.95 13.99 2.59
C THR A 92 13.37 12.59 2.18
N ASN A 93 12.72 11.58 2.75
CA ASN A 93 12.98 10.16 2.48
C ASN A 93 11.69 9.43 2.09
N PRO A 94 11.80 8.34 1.31
CA PRO A 94 10.70 7.41 1.11
C PRO A 94 10.34 6.68 2.42
N HIS A 95 9.08 6.24 2.53
CA HIS A 95 8.54 5.54 3.71
C HIS A 95 7.76 4.29 3.29
N ALA A 96 7.59 3.35 4.22
CA ALA A 96 6.76 2.16 4.01
C ALA A 96 5.91 1.86 5.24
N LEU A 97 4.67 1.43 5.01
CA LEU A 97 3.77 0.91 6.04
C LEU A 97 3.34 -0.50 5.67
N PHE A 98 3.48 -1.44 6.60
CA PHE A 98 3.13 -2.84 6.43
C PHE A 98 1.83 -3.12 7.18
N VAL A 99 0.88 -3.74 6.50
CA VAL A 99 -0.45 -4.08 7.01
C VAL A 99 -0.63 -5.58 6.94
N THR A 100 -0.70 -6.23 8.10
CA THR A 100 -0.84 -7.68 8.23
C THR A 100 -2.19 -8.03 8.84
N SER A 101 -2.93 -8.90 8.16
CA SER A 101 -4.14 -9.51 8.68
C SER A 101 -3.86 -10.94 9.10
N ASN A 102 -3.91 -11.21 10.41
CA ASN A 102 -3.71 -12.57 10.93
C ASN A 102 -4.85 -13.51 10.51
N LYS A 103 -6.08 -12.98 10.36
CA LYS A 103 -7.25 -13.76 9.97
C LYS A 103 -7.12 -14.36 8.58
N ASN A 104 -6.61 -13.57 7.64
CA ASN A 104 -6.53 -13.95 6.22
C ASN A 104 -5.10 -14.28 5.78
N LYS A 105 -4.12 -14.28 6.70
CA LYS A 105 -2.68 -14.45 6.44
C LYS A 105 -2.17 -13.58 5.29
N ARG A 106 -2.73 -12.36 5.17
CA ARG A 106 -2.45 -11.42 4.07
C ARG A 106 -1.59 -10.29 4.61
N THR A 107 -0.49 -10.01 3.92
CA THR A 107 0.41 -8.89 4.25
C THR A 107 0.54 -7.99 3.04
N MET A 108 0.21 -6.72 3.21
CA MET A 108 0.31 -5.67 2.20
C MET A 108 1.29 -4.59 2.67
N ALA A 109 1.87 -3.86 1.73
CA ALA A 109 2.70 -2.69 2.01
C ALA A 109 2.20 -1.49 1.20
N ILE A 110 2.16 -0.33 1.86
CA ILE A 110 2.00 0.97 1.21
C ILE A 110 3.39 1.60 1.14
N LEU A 111 3.86 1.89 -0.06
CA LEU A 111 5.20 2.39 -0.34
C LEU A 111 5.09 3.81 -0.82
N ILE A 112 5.63 4.75 -0.04
CA ILE A 112 5.53 6.18 -0.25
C ILE A 112 6.87 6.70 -0.74
N THR A 113 6.90 7.26 -1.94
CA THR A 113 8.10 7.81 -2.58
C THR A 113 8.44 9.21 -2.07
N THR A 114 9.66 9.68 -2.31
CA THR A 114 10.08 11.08 -2.04
C THR A 114 9.24 12.14 -2.75
N SER A 115 8.60 11.80 -3.88
CA SER A 115 7.64 12.69 -4.57
C SER A 115 6.28 12.81 -3.87
N GLY A 116 6.07 12.01 -2.82
CA GLY A 116 4.83 11.87 -2.07
C GLY A 116 3.75 11.03 -2.75
N ASN A 117 4.04 10.45 -3.91
CA ASN A 117 3.20 9.41 -4.51
C ASN A 117 3.36 8.09 -3.75
N TYR A 118 2.32 7.26 -3.75
CA TYR A 118 2.36 5.93 -3.14
C TYR A 118 1.92 4.84 -4.11
N PHE A 119 2.36 3.61 -3.83
CA PHE A 119 1.86 2.41 -4.49
C PHE A 119 1.72 1.26 -3.48
N ILE A 120 0.93 0.25 -3.84
CA ILE A 120 0.63 -0.88 -2.95
C ILE A 120 1.31 -2.13 -3.49
N ALA A 121 1.97 -2.86 -2.59
CA ALA A 121 2.53 -4.17 -2.82
C ALA A 121 1.87 -5.21 -1.89
N GLU A 122 1.90 -6.47 -2.29
CA GLU A 122 1.41 -7.60 -1.52
C GLU A 122 2.49 -8.67 -1.43
N LEU A 123 2.61 -9.29 -0.25
CA LEU A 123 3.51 -10.41 -0.01
C LEU A 123 2.81 -11.71 -0.41
N ILE A 124 3.31 -12.37 -1.45
CA ILE A 124 2.80 -13.66 -1.96
C ILE A 124 3.97 -14.61 -2.11
N ASN A 125 3.88 -15.81 -1.51
CA ASN A 125 4.94 -16.82 -1.54
C ASN A 125 6.32 -16.22 -1.19
N ASN A 126 6.36 -15.46 -0.09
CA ASN A 126 7.52 -14.70 0.40
C ASN A 126 8.11 -13.64 -0.57
N THR A 127 7.43 -13.33 -1.66
CA THR A 127 7.83 -12.30 -2.63
C THR A 127 6.87 -11.13 -2.60
N TRP A 128 7.40 -9.91 -2.49
CA TRP A 128 6.59 -8.71 -2.67
C TRP A 128 6.31 -8.47 -4.16
N LYS A 129 5.03 -8.33 -4.50
CA LYS A 129 4.55 -8.03 -5.85
C LYS A 129 3.75 -6.74 -5.85
N THR A 130 3.92 -5.90 -6.86
CA THR A 130 3.05 -4.72 -7.02
C THR A 130 1.63 -5.14 -7.38
N GLN A 131 0.63 -4.33 -7.03
CA GLN A 131 -0.75 -4.57 -7.48
C GLN A 131 -0.89 -4.70 -9.02
N ARG A 132 -0.02 -4.04 -9.78
CA ARG A 132 0.00 -4.15 -11.25
C ARG A 132 0.29 -5.59 -11.69
N GLU A 133 1.26 -6.24 -11.07
CA GLU A 133 1.59 -7.64 -11.36
C GLU A 133 0.50 -8.59 -10.91
N LEU A 134 -0.15 -8.32 -9.76
CA LEU A 134 -1.25 -9.15 -9.27
C LEU A 134 -2.41 -9.19 -10.27
N LYS A 135 -2.73 -8.05 -10.89
CA LYS A 135 -3.76 -7.98 -11.94
C LYS A 135 -3.40 -8.76 -13.21
N GLN A 136 -2.13 -9.06 -13.44
CA GLN A 136 -1.67 -9.88 -14.56
C GLN A 136 -1.61 -11.37 -14.23
N LEU A 137 -1.50 -11.71 -12.94
CA LEU A 137 -1.43 -13.09 -12.45
C LEU A 137 -2.81 -13.71 -12.19
N LEU A 138 -3.84 -12.88 -12.02
CA LEU A 138 -5.22 -13.37 -11.95
C LEU A 138 -5.69 -13.69 -13.37
N PRO A 139 -6.22 -14.90 -13.63
CA PRO A 139 -6.84 -15.19 -14.92
C PRO A 139 -7.91 -14.13 -15.17
N LYS A 140 -7.92 -13.55 -16.37
CA LYS A 140 -9.07 -12.77 -16.83
C LYS A 140 -10.28 -13.65 -16.59
N GLN A 141 -11.24 -13.19 -15.79
CA GLN A 141 -12.54 -13.85 -15.77
C GLN A 141 -13.11 -13.66 -17.17
N ASP A 142 -12.96 -14.69 -18.01
CA ASP A 142 -13.71 -14.78 -19.24
C ASP A 142 -15.17 -14.81 -18.81
N ASN A 143 -15.87 -13.71 -19.06
CA ASN A 143 -17.33 -13.68 -19.09
C ASN A 143 -17.77 -14.60 -20.24
N LYS A 144 -17.71 -15.92 -20.04
CA LYS A 144 -18.57 -16.86 -20.76
C LYS A 144 -19.94 -16.71 -20.14
N GLN A 145 -20.69 -15.78 -20.70
CA GLN A 145 -22.13 -15.77 -20.62
C GLN A 145 -22.61 -17.05 -21.31
N THR A 146 -22.82 -18.11 -20.52
CA THR A 146 -23.52 -19.32 -20.93
C THR A 146 -24.97 -18.92 -21.18
N THR A 147 -25.30 -18.62 -22.43
CA THR A 147 -26.68 -18.78 -22.91
C THR A 147 -26.93 -20.27 -23.09
N ASP A 148 -27.29 -20.95 -21.99
CA ASP A 148 -28.06 -22.19 -22.05
C ASP A 148 -29.50 -21.84 -21.67
N VAL A 149 -30.32 -21.56 -22.68
CA VAL A 149 -31.77 -21.62 -22.54
C VAL A 149 -32.19 -22.96 -23.13
N ASN A 150 -32.23 -23.98 -22.27
CA ASN A 150 -33.01 -25.18 -22.54
C ASN A 150 -34.49 -24.85 -22.29
N ASP A 151 -35.26 -24.90 -23.36
CA ASP A 151 -36.47 -25.71 -23.50
C ASP A 151 -37.37 -25.83 -22.24
N ILE A 152 -38.46 -25.07 -22.23
CA ILE A 152 -39.70 -25.48 -21.56
C ILE A 152 -40.83 -25.29 -22.58
N GLY A 153 -41.30 -26.42 -23.10
CA GLY A 153 -42.48 -26.49 -23.95
C GLY A 153 -43.79 -26.18 -23.22
N GLN A 154 -44.78 -25.87 -24.06
CA GLN A 154 -46.24 -25.99 -23.88
C GLN A 154 -46.91 -25.21 -22.74
N LEU A 155 -47.86 -24.34 -23.10
CA LEU A 155 -49.31 -24.60 -22.94
C LEU A 155 -50.17 -23.43 -23.44
N LYS A 156 -51.18 -23.81 -24.24
CA LYS A 156 -52.37 -23.11 -24.75
C LYS A 156 -52.25 -22.37 -26.07
#